data_AF-A0A2S2PUQ5-F1
#
_entry.id   AF-A0A2S2PUQ5-F1
#
_cell.length_a   1.000
_cell.length_b   1.000
_cell.length_c   1.000
_cell.angle_alpha   90.00
_cell.angle_beta   90.00
_cell.angle_gamma   90.00
#
_symmetry.space_group_name_H-M   'P 1'
#
loop_
_entity.id
_entity.type
_entity.pdbx_description
1 polymer ?
#
loop_
_entity_poly.entity_id
_entity_poly.type
_entity_poly.pdbx_seq_one_letter_code
_entity_poly.pdbx_strand_id
1 'polypeptide(L)'
;PAERVMRELGRLFRSYCSEHHSDWPTYVPYIEWVLNNTVHEATGSTPSELFLQQPRENPLAALVDFPNGTTFDPKKRLVMAREFQQSKAESRQRRHAEKGNPVQ
;
A
#
# COMPACT_ATOMS: atom_id res chain seq x y z
N PRO A 1 10.85 -6.11 1.39
CA PRO A 1 9.46 -5.88 0.91
C PRO A 1 8.52 -7.06 1.19
N ALA A 2 8.94 -8.28 0.84
CA ALA A 2 8.13 -9.50 1.02
C ALA A 2 7.75 -9.77 2.48
N GLU A 3 8.65 -9.56 3.44
CA GLU A 3 8.39 -9.86 4.86
C GLU A 3 7.16 -9.11 5.44
N ARG A 4 7.01 -7.81 5.13
CA ARG A 4 5.85 -7.03 5.61
C ARG A 4 4.55 -7.55 4.99
N VAL A 5 4.56 -7.90 3.71
CA VAL A 5 3.40 -8.47 3.02
C VAL A 5 3.04 -9.84 3.60
N MET A 6 4.02 -10.71 3.82
CA MET A 6 3.80 -12.03 4.44
C MET A 6 3.23 -11.92 5.87
N ARG A 7 3.69 -10.92 6.63
CA ARG A 7 3.15 -10.65 7.96
C ARG A 7 1.69 -10.19 7.90
N GLU A 8 1.34 -9.30 6.97
CA GLU A 8 -0.05 -8.87 6.78
C GLU A 8 -0.94 -10.00 6.26
N LEU A 9 -0.46 -10.85 5.35
CA LEU A 9 -1.15 -12.06 4.92
C LEU A 9 -1.52 -12.94 6.13
N GLY A 10 -0.54 -13.26 6.97
CA GLY A 10 -0.77 -14.06 8.17
C GLY A 10 -1.73 -13.38 9.15
N ARG A 11 -1.69 -12.05 9.28
CA ARG A 11 -2.62 -11.28 10.10
C ARG A 11 -4.05 -11.38 9.56
N LEU A 12 -4.24 -11.20 8.26
CA LEU A 12 -5.56 -11.27 7.62
C LEU A 12 -6.15 -12.68 7.73
N PHE A 13 -5.40 -13.74 7.42
CA PHE A 13 -5.89 -15.11 7.59
C PHE A 13 -6.26 -15.44 9.03
N ARG A 14 -5.48 -14.99 10.03
CA ARG A 14 -5.86 -15.19 11.44
C ARG A 14 -7.15 -14.48 11.83
N SER A 15 -7.47 -13.36 11.18
CA SER A 15 -8.71 -12.62 11.44
C SER A 15 -9.91 -13.21 10.70
N TYR A 16 -9.76 -13.56 9.42
CA TYR A 16 -10.87 -14.06 8.59
C TYR A 16 -11.14 -15.56 8.76
N CYS A 17 -10.13 -16.34 9.14
CA CYS A 17 -10.23 -17.78 9.32
C CYS A 17 -10.14 -18.19 10.80
N SER A 18 -10.45 -17.28 11.74
CA SER A 18 -10.33 -17.55 13.18
C SER A 18 -11.25 -18.66 13.67
N GLU A 19 -12.43 -18.80 13.05
CA GLU A 19 -13.42 -19.82 13.40
C GLU A 19 -13.13 -21.15 12.69
N HIS A 20 -12.79 -21.07 11.39
CA HIS A 20 -12.54 -22.23 10.53
C HIS A 20 -11.27 -22.01 9.69
N HIS A 21 -10.14 -22.51 10.16
CA HIS A 21 -8.86 -22.39 9.46
C HIS A 21 -8.83 -23.09 8.09
N SER A 22 -9.71 -24.07 7.86
CA SER A 22 -9.88 -24.75 6.57
C SER A 22 -10.39 -23.84 5.46
N ASP A 23 -11.02 -22.73 5.81
CA ASP A 23 -11.70 -21.85 4.86
C ASP A 23 -10.74 -20.84 4.23
N TRP A 24 -9.46 -20.90 4.60
CA TRP A 24 -8.42 -20.01 4.06
C TRP A 24 -8.42 -19.91 2.52
N PRO A 25 -8.66 -20.98 1.72
CA PRO A 25 -8.66 -20.85 0.26
C PRO A 25 -9.78 -19.92 -0.24
N THR A 26 -10.92 -19.90 0.44
CA THR A 26 -12.06 -19.03 0.13
C THR A 26 -11.71 -17.55 0.31
N TYR A 27 -10.85 -17.24 1.28
CA TYR A 27 -10.43 -15.87 1.57
C TYR A 27 -9.22 -15.39 0.75
N VAL A 28 -8.50 -16.28 0.06
CA VAL A 28 -7.32 -15.92 -0.76
C VAL A 28 -7.64 -14.80 -1.76
N PRO A 29 -8.69 -14.90 -2.61
CA PRO A 29 -8.95 -13.87 -3.62
C PRO A 29 -9.27 -12.51 -3.00
N TYR A 30 -10.02 -12.52 -1.89
CA TYR A 30 -10.37 -11.29 -1.18
C TYR A 30 -9.14 -10.64 -0.55
N ILE A 31 -8.29 -11.42 0.12
CA ILE A 31 -7.06 -10.92 0.75
C ILE A 31 -6.06 -10.39 -0.30
N GLU A 32 -5.93 -11.08 -1.43
CA GLU A 32 -5.15 -10.61 -2.58
C GLU A 32 -5.65 -9.25 -3.06
N TRP A 33 -6.96 -9.12 -3.28
CA TRP A 33 -7.58 -7.86 -3.69
C TRP A 33 -7.30 -6.74 -2.68
N VAL A 34 -7.45 -7.01 -1.38
CA VAL A 34 -7.17 -6.04 -0.31
C VAL A 34 -5.71 -5.58 -0.36
N LEU A 35 -4.75 -6.50 -0.45
CA LEU A 35 -3.32 -6.17 -0.47
C LEU A 35 -2.94 -5.39 -1.73
N ASN A 36 -3.51 -5.73 -2.89
CA ASN A 36 -3.26 -5.02 -4.14
C ASN A 36 -3.88 -3.61 -4.17
N ASN A 37 -4.97 -3.38 -3.43
CA ASN A 37 -5.69 -2.10 -3.43
C ASN A 37 -5.45 -1.23 -2.18
N THR A 38 -4.64 -1.69 -1.23
CA THR A 38 -4.26 -0.90 -0.04
C THR A 38 -3.02 -0.05 -0.32
N VAL A 39 -3.04 1.21 0.13
CA VAL A 39 -1.87 2.11 -0.01
C VAL A 39 -0.73 1.63 0.87
N HIS A 40 0.44 1.45 0.26
CA HIS A 40 1.63 1.06 1.00
C HIS A 40 2.38 2.28 1.54
N GLU A 41 2.69 2.27 2.84
CA GLU A 41 3.41 3.35 3.53
C GLU A 41 4.79 3.66 2.92
N ALA A 42 5.40 2.71 2.21
CA ALA A 42 6.71 2.89 1.59
C ALA A 42 6.66 3.70 0.29
N THR A 43 5.55 3.65 -0.45
CA THR A 43 5.40 4.23 -1.80
C THR A 43 4.31 5.29 -1.88
N GLY A 44 3.42 5.37 -0.88
CA GLY A 44 2.24 6.24 -0.92
C GLY A 44 1.21 5.86 -2.01
N SER A 45 1.39 4.72 -2.67
CA SER A 45 0.52 4.20 -3.74
C SER A 45 0.17 2.73 -3.48
N THR A 46 -0.87 2.22 -4.13
CA THR A 46 -1.23 0.80 -4.04
C THR A 46 -0.33 -0.05 -4.97
N PRO A 47 -0.13 -1.35 -4.68
CA PRO A 47 0.53 -2.25 -5.63
C PRO A 47 -0.18 -2.33 -6.99
N SER A 48 -1.51 -2.29 -7.00
CA SER A 48 -2.30 -2.30 -8.24
C SER A 48 -2.00 -1.09 -9.13
N GLU A 49 -1.88 0.10 -8.54
CA GLU A 49 -1.52 1.33 -9.27
C GLU A 49 -0.11 1.25 -9.89
N LEU A 50 0.84 0.61 -9.20
CA LEU A 50 2.26 0.59 -9.60
C LEU A 50 2.62 -0.58 -10.53
N PHE A 51 2.07 -1.76 -10.29
CA PHE A 51 2.45 -2.99 -10.99
C PHE A 51 1.39 -3.47 -11.98
N LEU A 52 0.11 -3.38 -11.62
CA LEU A 52 -1.00 -3.79 -12.49
C LEU A 52 -1.48 -2.66 -13.39
N GLN A 53 -1.03 -1.42 -13.15
CA GLN A 53 -1.43 -0.21 -13.88
C GLN A 53 -2.96 -0.03 -13.90
N GLN A 54 -3.63 -0.44 -12.82
CA GLN A 54 -5.06 -0.25 -12.67
C GLN A 54 -5.31 0.97 -11.77
N PRO A 55 -6.30 1.81 -12.12
CA PRO A 55 -6.71 2.89 -11.24
C PRO A 55 -7.30 2.32 -9.96
N ARG A 56 -7.20 3.10 -8.88
CA ARG A 56 -7.85 2.75 -7.62
C ARG A 56 -9.36 2.74 -7.78
N GLU A 57 -10.00 1.65 -7.35
CA GLU A 57 -11.45 1.62 -7.21
C GLU A 57 -11.90 2.57 -6.10
N ASN A 58 -12.85 3.43 -6.42
CA ASN A 58 -13.52 4.28 -5.44
C ASN A 58 -14.92 3.69 -5.19
N PRO A 59 -15.17 3.06 -4.03
CA PRO A 59 -16.48 2.46 -3.74
C PRO A 59 -17.61 3.49 -3.71
N LEU A 60 -17.28 4.78 -3.51
CA LEU A 60 -18.26 5.86 -3.54
C LEU A 60 -18.61 6.32 -4.96
N ALA A 61 -17.82 5.95 -5.99
CA ALA A 61 -18.07 6.36 -7.38
C ALA A 61 -19.39 5.83 -7.93
N ALA A 62 -19.92 4.75 -7.38
CA ALA A 62 -21.25 4.24 -7.73
C ALA A 62 -22.40 4.99 -7.01
N LEU A 63 -22.09 5.76 -5.97
CA LEU A 63 -23.08 6.38 -5.09
C LEU A 63 -23.25 7.89 -5.33
N VAL A 64 -22.20 8.56 -5.82
CA VAL A 64 -22.22 10.02 -6.04
C VAL A 64 -21.43 10.40 -7.29
N ASP A 65 -21.89 11.45 -7.98
CA ASP A 65 -21.16 12.06 -9.09
C ASP A 65 -19.99 12.89 -8.56
N PHE A 66 -18.78 12.54 -8.97
CA PHE A 66 -17.58 13.28 -8.59
C PHE A 66 -17.29 14.41 -9.58
N PRO A 67 -17.11 15.67 -9.11
CA PRO A 67 -16.71 16.76 -9.98
C PRO A 67 -15.27 16.54 -10.47
N ASN A 68 -15.14 16.36 -11.79
CA ASN A 68 -13.91 16.08 -12.54
C ASN A 68 -13.32 14.67 -12.32
N GLY A 69 -13.22 13.89 -13.40
CA GLY A 69 -12.45 12.64 -13.40
C GLY A 69 -10.96 12.93 -13.39
N THR A 70 -10.24 12.51 -12.35
CA THR A 70 -8.77 12.45 -12.43
C THR A 70 -8.39 11.34 -13.38
N THR A 71 -7.72 11.68 -14.49
CA THR A 71 -7.18 10.68 -15.41
C THR A 71 -6.02 9.96 -14.74
N PHE A 72 -6.11 8.63 -14.65
CA PHE A 72 -5.02 7.80 -14.14
C PHE A 72 -3.88 7.73 -15.16
N ASP A 73 -2.68 8.16 -14.75
CA ASP A 73 -1.45 8.01 -15.52
C ASP A 73 -0.46 7.11 -14.75
N PRO A 74 -0.19 5.89 -15.23
CA PRO A 74 0.75 4.96 -14.60
C PRO A 74 2.16 5.53 -14.44
N LYS A 75 2.65 6.30 -15.41
CA LYS A 75 4.00 6.87 -15.36
C LYS A 75 4.10 7.91 -14.26
N LYS A 76 3.09 8.78 -14.16
CA LYS A 76 2.99 9.76 -13.07
C LYS A 76 2.97 9.08 -11.71
N ARG A 77 2.26 7.96 -11.56
CA ARG A 77 2.25 7.18 -10.31
C ARG A 77 3.62 6.64 -9.92
N LEU A 78 4.37 6.08 -10.88
CA LEU A 78 5.73 5.60 -10.65
C LEU A 78 6.69 6.71 -10.22
N VAL A 79 6.60 7.88 -10.85
CA VAL A 79 7.41 9.06 -10.48
C VAL A 79 7.09 9.49 -9.04
N MET A 80 5.81 9.66 -8.70
CA MET A 80 5.40 10.04 -7.35
C MET A 80 5.84 9.02 -6.29
N ALA A 81 5.75 7.71 -6.59
CA ALA A 81 6.20 6.67 -5.68
C ALA A 81 7.71 6.73 -5.41
N ARG A 82 8.51 7.02 -6.45
CA ARG A 82 9.96 7.22 -6.32
C ARG A 82 10.29 8.44 -5.46
N GLU A 83 9.65 9.58 -5.74
CA GLU A 83 9.86 10.81 -4.97
C GLU A 83 9.51 10.60 -3.49
N PHE A 84 8.40 9.91 -3.22
CA PHE A 84 7.99 9.57 -1.86
C PHE A 84 9.04 8.69 -1.15
N GLN A 85 9.57 7.67 -1.84
CA GLN A 85 10.62 6.81 -1.29
C GLN A 85 11.91 7.58 -0.98
N GLN A 86 12.30 8.50 -1.85
CA GLN A 86 13.47 9.38 -1.66
C GLN A 86 13.28 10.28 -0.44
N SER A 87 12.13 10.97 -0.35
CA SER A 87 11.79 11.81 0.80
C SER A 87 11.81 11.04 2.13
N LYS A 88 11.28 9.80 2.15
CA LYS A 88 11.35 8.92 3.32
C LYS A 88 12.79 8.51 3.64
N ALA A 89 13.65 8.29 2.65
CA ALA A 89 15.05 7.94 2.85
C ALA A 89 15.86 9.10 3.44
N GLU A 90 15.70 10.30 2.88
CA GLU A 90 16.32 11.53 3.40
C GLU A 90 15.88 11.80 4.85
N SER A 91 14.59 11.61 5.14
CA SER A 91 14.05 11.75 6.50
C SER A 91 14.65 10.74 7.48
N ARG A 92 14.96 9.51 7.04
CA ARG A 92 15.69 8.53 7.87
C ARG A 92 17.13 8.97 8.09
N GLN A 93 17.83 9.43 7.05
CA GLN A 93 19.20 9.90 7.15
C GLN A 93 19.33 11.08 8.13
N ARG A 94 18.43 12.06 8.05
CA ARG A 94 18.38 13.19 8.99
C ARG A 94 18.24 12.73 10.44
N ARG A 95 17.28 11.84 10.72
CA ARG A 95 17.08 11.28 12.07
C ARG A 95 18.30 10.49 12.58
N HIS A 96 19.01 9.80 11.70
CA HIS A 96 20.25 9.11 12.06
C HIS A 96 21.39 10.09 12.36
N ALA A 97 21.53 11.15 11.57
CA ALA A 97 22.52 12.20 11.80
C ALA A 97 22.27 12.95 13.12
N GLU A 98 21.01 13.30 13.42
CA GLU A 98 20.62 13.95 14.67
C GLU A 98 20.92 13.08 15.90
N LYS A 99 20.64 11.77 15.85
CA LYS A 99 20.94 10.85 16.96
C LYS A 99 22.44 10.56 17.12
N GLY A 100 23.21 10.65 16.03
CA GLY A 100 24.65 10.43 16.04
C GLY A 100 25.47 11.61 16.56
N ASN A 101 24.84 12.76 16.78
CA ASN A 101 25.46 13.97 17.30
C ASN A 101 24.91 14.23 18.72
N PRO A 102 25.36 13.52 19.76
CA PRO A 102 25.02 13.90 21.12
C PRO A 102 25.60 15.30 21.33
N VAL A 103 24.71 16.27 21.51
CA VAL A 103 25.06 17.66 21.84
C VAL A 103 26.05 17.62 23.00
N GLN A 104 27.29 18.07 22.76
CA GLN A 104 28.29 18.31 23.80
C GLN A 104 27.93 19.58 24.58
#